data_AF-A0AAN6VS68-F1
#
_entry.id   AF-A0AAN6VS68-F1
#
_cell.length_a   1.000
_cell.length_b   1.000
_cell.length_c   1.000
_cell.angle_alpha   90.00
_cell.angle_beta   90.00
_cell.angle_gamma   90.00
#
_symmetry.space_group_name_H-M   'P 1'
#
loop_
_entity.id
_entity.type
_entity.pdbx_description
1 polymer ?
#
loop_
_entity_poly.entity_id
_entity_poly.type
_entity_poly.pdbx_seq_one_letter_code
_entity_poly.pdbx_strand_id
1 'polypeptide(L)'
;MASNFALTQVEANALALYDQLQQLQLELALLRSQRGASQTAVHDLVGDQTRLLEAKATLALRNSIVESVVAVQPTLNAVHDAPLASPVERDLLPNIEQRDVAAIKTATMCRDLQTARGRLATLEVNNLDASRQNVKLASDVLQLARETQEQNPDVIEGGRFGNEIAVLEGQVKSSRHRWRVMKGATSAIVAASGVEWVRDERLREMVLDPLD
;
A
#
# COMPACT_ATOMS: atom_id res chain seq x y z
N MET A 1 4.47 19.95 -11.08
CA MET A 1 3.28 20.64 -11.61
C MET A 1 2.39 19.58 -12.23
N ALA A 2 1.32 19.21 -11.52
CA ALA A 2 0.34 18.26 -12.04
C ALA A 2 -0.56 19.01 -13.02
N SER A 3 -0.38 18.76 -14.31
CA SER A 3 -1.37 19.12 -15.32
C SER A 3 -2.61 18.27 -15.04
N ASN A 4 -3.56 18.84 -14.29
CA ASN A 4 -4.90 18.30 -14.21
C ASN A 4 -5.46 18.31 -15.64
N PHE A 5 -5.54 17.13 -16.27
CA PHE A 5 -6.38 16.91 -17.44
C PHE A 5 -7.84 17.06 -17.01
N ALA A 6 -8.27 18.30 -16.78
CA ALA A 6 -9.66 18.63 -16.61
C ALA A 6 -10.30 18.60 -17.99
N LEU A 7 -11.14 17.60 -18.23
CA LEU A 7 -11.96 17.52 -19.43
C LEU A 7 -12.73 18.84 -19.56
N THR A 8 -12.70 19.42 -20.75
CA THR A 8 -13.55 20.56 -21.06
C THR A 8 -15.01 20.14 -20.94
N GLN A 9 -15.91 21.09 -20.64
CA GLN A 9 -17.33 20.81 -20.50
C GLN A 9 -17.91 20.10 -21.74
N VAL A 10 -17.38 20.40 -22.92
CA VAL A 10 -17.78 19.78 -24.19
C VAL A 10 -17.34 18.32 -24.26
N GLU A 11 -16.10 18.01 -23.87
CA GLU A 11 -15.59 16.63 -23.85
C GLU A 11 -16.33 15.78 -22.82
N ALA A 12 -16.60 16.33 -21.63
CA ALA A 12 -17.39 15.64 -20.61
C ALA A 12 -18.82 15.32 -21.10
N ASN A 13 -19.46 16.28 -21.77
CA ASN A 13 -20.78 16.07 -22.37
C ASN A 13 -20.75 15.05 -23.51
N ALA A 14 -19.70 15.04 -24.33
CA ALA A 14 -19.54 14.08 -25.42
C ALA A 14 -19.40 12.64 -24.90
N LEU A 15 -18.66 12.44 -23.81
CA LEU A 15 -18.54 11.14 -23.14
C LEU A 15 -19.87 10.70 -22.52
N ALA A 16 -20.60 11.61 -21.85
CA ALA A 16 -21.91 11.30 -21.31
C ALA A 16 -22.92 10.90 -22.40
N LEU A 17 -22.87 11.55 -23.56
CA LEU A 17 -23.68 11.18 -24.73
C LEU A 17 -23.27 9.81 -25.31
N TYR A 18 -21.98 9.50 -25.31
CA TYR A 18 -21.49 8.18 -25.73
C TYR A 18 -22.03 7.07 -24.81
N ASP A 19 -21.99 7.26 -23.49
CA ASP A 19 -22.52 6.31 -22.51
C ASP A 19 -24.02 6.08 -22.71
N GLN A 20 -24.79 7.16 -22.91
CA GLN A 20 -26.22 7.08 -23.22
C GLN A 20 -26.49 6.33 -24.52
N LEU A 21 -25.68 6.56 -25.56
CA LEU A 21 -25.80 5.88 -26.83
C LEU A 21 -25.52 4.38 -26.68
N GLN A 22 -24.52 4.00 -25.88
CA GLN A 22 -24.19 2.61 -25.59
C GLN A 22 -25.36 1.91 -24.88
N GLN A 23 -26.00 2.58 -23.91
CA GLN A 23 -27.18 2.07 -23.22
C GLN A 23 -28.36 1.86 -24.18
N LEU A 24 -28.66 2.84 -25.03
CA LEU A 24 -29.73 2.76 -26.02
C LEU A 24 -29.49 1.64 -27.05
N GLN A 25 -28.24 1.40 -27.45
CA GLN A 25 -27.90 0.28 -28.34
C GLN A 25 -28.18 -1.08 -27.69
N LEU A 26 -27.91 -1.22 -26.39
CA LEU A 26 -28.22 -2.43 -25.63
C LEU A 26 -29.74 -2.63 -25.53
N GLU A 27 -30.50 -1.59 -25.22
CA GLU A 27 -31.96 -1.63 -25.18
C GLU A 27 -32.56 -2.01 -26.55
N LEU A 28 -32.05 -1.44 -27.65
CA LEU A 28 -32.45 -1.79 -29.01
C LEU A 28 -32.14 -3.26 -29.35
N ALA A 29 -30.97 -3.77 -28.94
CA ALA A 29 -30.60 -5.16 -29.16
C ALA A 29 -31.54 -6.12 -28.40
N LEU A 30 -31.92 -5.77 -27.17
CA LEU A 30 -32.91 -6.53 -26.38
C LEU A 30 -34.31 -6.49 -26.99
N LEU A 31 -34.76 -5.32 -27.46
CA LEU A 31 -36.07 -5.19 -28.11
C LEU A 31 -36.14 -5.96 -29.43
N ARG A 32 -35.04 -5.98 -30.19
CA ARG A 32 -34.92 -6.77 -31.44
C ARG A 32 -34.94 -8.27 -31.16
N SER A 33 -34.26 -8.75 -30.12
CA SER A 33 -34.29 -10.17 -29.75
C SER A 33 -35.69 -10.59 -29.28
N GLN A 34 -36.39 -9.76 -28.50
CA GLN A 34 -37.77 -10.03 -28.07
C GLN A 34 -38.78 -10.04 -29.24
N ARG A 35 -38.64 -9.13 -30.22
CA ARG A 35 -39.48 -9.14 -31.43
C ARG A 35 -39.29 -10.38 -32.29
N GLY A 36 -38.06 -10.91 -32.38
CA GLY A 36 -37.76 -12.16 -33.08
C GLY A 36 -38.38 -13.39 -32.39
N ALA A 37 -38.37 -13.43 -31.05
CA ALA A 37 -38.95 -14.52 -30.26
C ALA A 37 -40.49 -14.60 -30.36
N SER A 38 -41.17 -13.45 -30.45
CA SER A 38 -42.64 -13.36 -30.47
C SER A 38 -43.30 -13.93 -31.76
N GLN A 39 -42.54 -14.11 -32.85
CA GLN A 39 -43.07 -14.63 -34.13
C GLN A 39 -43.03 -16.17 -34.26
N THR A 40 -42.25 -16.86 -33.43
CA THR A 40 -42.19 -18.33 -33.40
C THR A 40 -42.95 -18.87 -32.20
N ALA A 41 -44.24 -19.12 -32.39
CA ALA A 41 -45.12 -19.71 -31.37
C ALA A 41 -44.82 -21.21 -31.16
N VAL A 42 -43.71 -21.53 -30.48
CA VAL A 42 -43.46 -22.72 -29.64
C VAL A 42 -42.38 -22.26 -28.64
N HIS A 43 -42.67 -22.30 -27.33
CA HIS A 43 -41.77 -21.81 -26.28
C HIS A 43 -40.48 -22.66 -26.18
N ASP A 44 -39.50 -22.42 -27.05
CA ASP A 44 -38.13 -22.85 -26.87
C ASP A 44 -37.35 -21.77 -26.11
N LEU A 45 -37.62 -21.69 -24.81
CA LEU A 45 -36.97 -20.73 -23.90
C LEU A 45 -35.43 -20.85 -23.93
N VAL A 46 -34.92 -22.04 -24.23
CA VAL A 46 -33.48 -22.32 -24.34
C VAL A 46 -32.94 -21.74 -25.65
N GLY A 47 -33.66 -21.91 -26.77
CA GLY A 47 -33.35 -21.26 -28.04
C GLY A 47 -33.37 -19.72 -27.96
N ASP A 48 -34.31 -19.14 -27.24
CA ASP A 48 -34.39 -17.68 -27.07
C ASP A 48 -33.29 -17.15 -26.14
N GLN A 49 -32.95 -17.88 -25.08
CA GLN A 49 -31.86 -17.51 -24.17
C GLN A 49 -30.50 -17.57 -24.86
N THR A 50 -30.25 -18.61 -25.69
CA THR A 50 -29.01 -18.72 -26.46
C THR A 50 -28.88 -17.60 -27.49
N ARG A 51 -29.95 -17.25 -28.22
CA ARG A 51 -29.96 -16.11 -29.15
C ARG A 51 -29.73 -14.76 -28.46
N LEU A 52 -30.29 -14.56 -27.27
CA LEU A 52 -30.04 -13.35 -26.48
C LEU A 52 -28.58 -13.26 -26.03
N LEU A 53 -28.01 -14.37 -25.56
CA LEU A 53 -26.60 -14.43 -25.16
C LEU A 53 -25.67 -14.20 -26.36
N GLU A 54 -26.00 -14.75 -27.53
CA GLU A 54 -25.28 -14.53 -28.78
C GLU A 54 -25.36 -13.07 -29.23
N ALA A 55 -26.53 -12.44 -29.16
CA ALA A 55 -26.71 -11.02 -29.46
C ALA A 55 -25.91 -10.11 -28.49
N LYS A 56 -25.85 -10.47 -27.20
CA LYS A 56 -25.03 -9.75 -26.21
C LYS A 56 -23.54 -9.92 -26.47
N ALA A 57 -23.09 -11.15 -26.76
CA ALA A 57 -21.70 -11.45 -27.05
C ALA A 57 -21.23 -10.72 -28.33
N THR A 58 -22.03 -10.74 -29.39
CA THR A 58 -21.73 -10.04 -30.64
C THR A 58 -21.66 -8.52 -30.47
N LEU A 59 -22.56 -7.93 -29.68
CA LEU A 59 -22.51 -6.50 -29.35
C LEU A 59 -21.26 -6.16 -28.52
N ALA A 60 -20.94 -6.96 -27.50
CA ALA A 60 -19.75 -6.76 -26.68
C ALA A 60 -18.46 -6.85 -27.52
N LEU A 61 -18.37 -7.84 -28.43
CA LEU A 61 -17.25 -7.97 -29.35
C LEU A 61 -17.15 -6.77 -30.30
N ARG A 62 -18.28 -6.32 -30.87
CA ARG A 62 -18.29 -5.13 -31.74
C ARG A 62 -17.79 -3.89 -31.00
N ASN A 63 -18.26 -3.67 -29.77
CA ASN A 63 -17.82 -2.53 -28.96
C ASN A 63 -16.33 -2.62 -28.65
N SER A 64 -15.84 -3.79 -28.25
CA SER A 64 -14.41 -4.01 -28.00
C SER A 64 -13.55 -3.77 -29.23
N ILE A 65 -13.98 -4.21 -30.42
CA ILE A 65 -13.28 -3.95 -31.68
C ILE A 65 -13.27 -2.45 -31.98
N VAL A 66 -14.41 -1.76 -31.84
CA VAL A 66 -14.49 -0.32 -32.09
C VAL A 66 -13.60 0.45 -31.11
N GLU A 67 -13.64 0.12 -29.82
CA GLU A 67 -12.76 0.71 -28.81
C GLU A 67 -11.28 0.47 -29.13
N SER A 68 -10.92 -0.76 -29.50
CA SER A 68 -9.55 -1.08 -29.89
C SER A 68 -9.11 -0.30 -31.14
N VAL A 69 -9.96 -0.15 -32.15
CA VAL A 69 -9.62 0.61 -33.35
C VAL A 69 -9.49 2.10 -33.03
N VAL A 70 -10.41 2.66 -32.25
CA VAL A 70 -10.40 4.08 -31.87
C VAL A 70 -9.23 4.42 -30.94
N ALA A 71 -8.80 3.49 -30.08
CA ALA A 71 -7.66 3.72 -29.20
C ALA A 71 -6.31 3.43 -29.89
N VAL A 72 -6.19 2.29 -30.57
CA VAL A 72 -4.90 1.80 -31.07
C VAL A 72 -4.51 2.47 -32.39
N GLN A 73 -5.45 2.66 -33.33
CA GLN A 73 -5.11 3.21 -34.65
C GLN A 73 -4.50 4.62 -34.57
N PRO A 74 -5.06 5.57 -33.78
CA PRO A 74 -4.45 6.88 -33.60
C PRO A 74 -3.06 6.81 -32.99
N THR A 75 -2.85 5.94 -32.00
CA THR A 75 -1.53 5.79 -31.36
C THR A 75 -0.49 5.21 -32.30
N LEU A 76 -0.88 4.22 -33.12
CA LEU A 76 0.00 3.61 -34.12
C LEU A 76 0.38 4.65 -35.19
N ASN A 77 -0.60 5.39 -35.70
CA ASN A 77 -0.39 6.43 -36.70
C ASN A 77 0.48 7.58 -36.17
N ALA A 78 0.29 7.97 -34.90
CA ALA A 78 1.06 9.01 -34.22
C ALA A 78 2.54 8.62 -34.07
N VAL A 79 2.82 7.36 -33.72
CA VAL A 79 4.19 6.87 -33.48
C VAL A 79 4.93 6.59 -34.79
N HIS A 80 4.22 6.16 -35.83
CA HIS A 80 4.83 5.72 -37.09
C HIS A 80 4.78 6.74 -38.23
N ASP A 81 4.36 7.98 -37.96
CA ASP A 81 4.18 9.03 -38.99
C ASP A 81 3.45 8.50 -40.23
N ALA A 82 2.33 7.80 -40.00
CA ALA A 82 1.61 7.16 -41.09
C ALA A 82 1.22 8.20 -42.16
N PRO A 83 1.36 7.89 -43.46
CA PRO A 83 1.15 8.87 -44.53
C PRO A 83 -0.30 9.40 -44.60
N LEU A 84 -1.26 8.65 -44.06
CA LEU A 84 -2.68 9.00 -43.95
C LEU A 84 -3.08 9.45 -42.54
N ALA A 85 -2.11 9.68 -41.63
CA ALA A 85 -2.40 10.13 -40.28
C ALA A 85 -3.05 11.51 -40.31
N SER A 86 -4.17 11.66 -39.60
CA SER A 86 -4.83 12.96 -39.47
C SER A 86 -3.94 13.92 -38.65
N PRO A 87 -4.08 15.25 -38.82
CA PRO A 87 -3.29 16.21 -38.04
C PRO A 87 -3.45 16.01 -36.53
N VAL A 88 -4.66 15.68 -36.06
CA VAL A 88 -4.97 15.41 -34.65
C VAL A 88 -4.23 14.16 -34.16
N GLU A 89 -4.06 13.14 -35.01
CA GLU A 89 -3.29 11.94 -34.65
C GLU A 89 -1.81 12.25 -34.48
N ARG A 90 -1.23 13.11 -35.33
CA ARG A 90 0.19 13.51 -35.19
C ARG A 90 0.45 14.30 -33.92
N ASP A 91 -0.51 15.14 -33.52
CA ASP A 91 -0.43 15.92 -32.28
C ASP A 91 -0.48 15.05 -31.00
N LEU A 92 -0.82 13.76 -31.11
CA LEU A 92 -0.81 12.84 -29.97
C LEU A 92 0.60 12.42 -29.54
N LEU A 93 1.59 12.46 -30.44
CA LEU A 93 2.96 12.00 -30.19
C LEU A 93 3.58 12.55 -28.90
N PRO A 94 3.61 13.88 -28.63
CA PRO A 94 4.21 14.40 -27.40
C PRO A 94 3.50 13.92 -26.13
N ASN A 95 2.19 13.68 -26.20
CA ASN A 95 1.43 13.15 -25.06
C ASN A 95 1.75 11.67 -24.81
N ILE A 96 1.93 10.89 -25.89
CA ILE A 96 2.35 9.49 -25.81
C ILE A 96 3.76 9.38 -25.21
N GLU A 97 4.70 10.23 -25.65
CA GLU A 97 6.06 10.26 -25.09
C GLU A 97 6.06 10.62 -23.59
N GLN A 98 5.28 11.63 -23.19
CA GLN A 98 5.13 11.99 -21.78
C GLN A 98 4.54 10.84 -20.95
N ARG A 99 3.51 10.16 -21.47
CA ARG A 99 2.92 8.98 -20.85
C ARG A 99 3.95 7.88 -20.68
N ASP A 100 4.74 7.59 -21.71
CA ASP A 100 5.70 6.50 -21.70
C ASP A 100 6.86 6.79 -20.73
N VAL A 101 7.34 8.04 -20.66
CA VAL A 101 8.31 8.48 -19.65
C VAL A 101 7.73 8.34 -18.23
N ALA A 102 6.48 8.71 -18.01
CA ALA A 102 5.81 8.54 -16.72
C ALA A 102 5.63 7.05 -16.37
N ALA A 103 5.21 6.23 -17.34
CA ALA A 103 5.05 4.78 -17.17
C ALA A 103 6.38 4.13 -16.78
N ILE A 104 7.49 4.46 -17.46
CA ILE A 104 8.83 3.98 -17.11
C ILE A 104 9.19 4.39 -15.68
N LYS A 105 9.00 5.66 -15.30
CA LYS A 105 9.29 6.15 -13.94
C LYS A 105 8.46 5.42 -12.88
N THR A 106 7.18 5.19 -13.13
CA THR A 106 6.31 4.46 -12.19
C THR A 106 6.72 2.99 -12.08
N ALA A 107 7.10 2.36 -13.20
CA ALA A 107 7.60 0.99 -13.20
C ALA A 107 8.92 0.86 -12.42
N THR A 108 9.85 1.81 -12.57
CA THR A 108 11.09 1.82 -11.79
C THR A 108 10.82 2.03 -10.31
N MET A 109 9.94 2.98 -9.95
CA MET A 109 9.55 3.20 -8.55
C MET A 109 8.87 1.97 -7.94
N CYS A 110 8.00 1.29 -8.68
CA CYS A 110 7.35 0.06 -8.23
C CYS A 110 8.37 -1.07 -8.01
N ARG A 111 9.34 -1.21 -8.93
CA ARG A 111 10.46 -2.15 -8.78
C ARG A 111 11.28 -1.84 -7.53
N ASP A 112 11.67 -0.59 -7.33
CA ASP A 112 12.47 -0.18 -6.17
C ASP A 112 11.73 -0.44 -4.86
N LEU A 113 10.44 -0.09 -4.81
CA LEU A 113 9.55 -0.37 -3.69
C LEU A 113 9.50 -1.87 -3.40
N GLN A 114 9.32 -2.71 -4.43
CA GLN A 114 9.28 -4.15 -4.26
C GLN A 114 10.61 -4.71 -3.73
N THR A 115 11.74 -4.20 -4.19
CA THR A 115 13.06 -4.60 -3.65
C THR A 115 13.25 -4.15 -2.20
N ALA A 116 12.79 -2.94 -1.84
CA ALA A 116 12.85 -2.43 -0.48
C ALA A 116 11.97 -3.26 0.46
N ARG A 117 10.76 -3.64 0.04
CA ARG A 117 9.89 -4.56 0.77
C ARG A 117 10.53 -5.94 0.96
N GLY A 118 11.15 -6.48 -0.08
CA GLY A 118 11.89 -7.74 0.02
C GLY A 118 13.01 -7.67 1.06
N ARG A 119 13.80 -6.58 1.07
CA ARG A 119 14.84 -6.34 2.08
C ARG A 119 14.25 -6.21 3.49
N LEU A 120 13.17 -5.46 3.65
CA LEU A 120 12.50 -5.30 4.94
C LEU A 120 12.01 -6.64 5.48
N ALA A 121 11.37 -7.47 4.66
CA ALA A 121 10.93 -8.81 5.05
C ALA A 121 12.11 -9.69 5.51
N THR A 122 13.25 -9.65 4.82
CA THR A 122 14.45 -10.39 5.26
C THR A 122 15.01 -9.88 6.59
N LEU A 123 14.97 -8.57 6.82
CA LEU A 123 15.41 -7.96 8.08
C LEU A 123 14.48 -8.31 9.23
N GLU A 124 13.17 -8.35 9.00
CA GLU A 124 12.18 -8.77 10.01
C GLU A 124 12.39 -10.23 10.42
N VAL A 125 12.61 -11.13 9.46
CA VAL A 125 12.93 -12.53 9.76
C VAL A 125 14.22 -12.63 10.60
N ASN A 126 15.28 -11.94 10.19
CA ASN A 126 16.55 -11.94 10.92
C ASN A 126 16.40 -11.35 12.34
N ASN A 127 15.57 -10.33 12.51
CA ASN A 127 15.30 -9.72 13.81
C ASN A 127 14.53 -10.68 14.72
N LEU A 128 13.52 -11.39 14.19
CA LEU A 128 12.81 -12.41 14.95
C LEU A 128 13.75 -13.53 15.42
N ASP A 129 14.67 -13.98 14.57
CA ASP A 129 15.64 -15.01 14.94
C ASP A 129 16.65 -14.50 15.97
N ALA A 130 17.16 -13.27 15.81
CA ALA A 130 18.03 -12.64 16.80
C ALA A 130 17.32 -12.43 18.15
N SER A 131 16.05 -12.03 18.14
CA SER A 131 15.23 -11.89 19.34
C SER A 131 15.04 -13.23 20.06
N ARG A 132 14.75 -14.31 19.32
CA ARG A 132 14.68 -15.68 19.88
C ARG A 132 15.99 -16.11 20.50
N GLN A 133 17.12 -15.84 19.83
CA GLN A 133 18.45 -16.15 20.37
C GLN A 133 18.75 -15.33 21.63
N ASN A 134 18.41 -14.04 21.65
CA ASN A 134 18.59 -13.19 22.83
C ASN A 134 17.76 -13.70 24.02
N VAL A 135 16.51 -14.12 23.79
CA VAL A 135 15.67 -14.72 24.85
C VAL A 135 16.30 -16.01 25.38
N LYS A 136 16.79 -16.88 24.49
CA LYS A 136 17.47 -18.13 24.89
C LYS A 136 18.74 -17.87 25.70
N LEU A 137 19.59 -16.96 25.23
CA LEU A 137 20.82 -16.59 25.94
C LEU A 137 20.50 -15.94 27.29
N ALA A 138 19.48 -15.09 27.37
CA ALA A 138 19.03 -14.52 28.63
C ALA A 138 18.51 -15.59 29.60
N SER A 139 17.77 -16.60 29.12
CA SER A 139 17.34 -17.71 29.98
C SER A 139 18.51 -18.55 30.46
N ASP A 140 19.49 -18.82 29.59
CA ASP A 140 20.70 -19.59 29.94
C ASP A 140 21.53 -18.83 30.98
N VAL A 141 21.71 -17.51 30.82
CA VAL A 141 22.39 -16.67 31.81
C VAL A 141 21.66 -16.64 33.14
N LEU A 142 20.32 -16.53 33.16
CA LEU A 142 19.54 -16.57 34.39
C LEU A 142 19.58 -17.94 35.08
N GLN A 143 19.70 -19.02 34.31
CA GLN A 143 19.88 -20.36 34.85
C GLN A 143 21.28 -20.50 35.46
N LEU A 144 22.33 -20.11 34.73
CA LEU A 144 23.70 -20.11 35.23
C LEU A 144 23.86 -19.25 36.48
N ALA A 145 23.23 -18.06 36.51
CA ALA A 145 23.22 -17.20 37.68
C ALA A 145 22.57 -17.90 38.89
N ARG A 146 21.45 -18.60 38.69
CA ARG A 146 20.81 -19.41 39.74
C ARG A 146 21.71 -20.55 40.20
N GLU A 147 22.29 -21.32 39.29
CA GLU A 147 23.21 -22.40 39.61
C GLU A 147 24.43 -21.89 40.41
N THR A 148 24.99 -20.73 40.05
CA THR A 148 26.09 -20.11 40.82
C THR A 148 25.65 -19.62 42.20
N GLN A 149 24.42 -19.14 42.34
CA GLN A 149 23.86 -18.67 43.61
C GLN A 149 23.55 -19.85 44.55
N GLU A 150 23.02 -20.97 44.00
CA GLU A 150 22.77 -22.21 44.75
C GLU A 150 24.07 -22.90 45.19
N GLN A 151 25.13 -22.83 44.37
CA GLN A 151 26.43 -23.42 44.69
C GLN A 151 27.23 -22.61 45.74
N ASN A 152 26.95 -21.32 45.93
CA ASN A 152 27.73 -20.44 46.80
C ASN A 152 26.90 -19.33 47.51
N PRO A 153 25.86 -19.66 48.30
CA PRO A 153 25.14 -18.65 49.06
C PRO A 153 26.04 -18.00 50.14
N ASP A 154 26.84 -18.81 50.85
CA ASP A 154 27.68 -18.34 51.96
C ASP A 154 28.95 -17.58 51.52
N VAL A 155 29.45 -17.80 50.30
CA VAL A 155 30.64 -17.10 49.78
C VAL A 155 30.30 -15.69 49.30
N ILE A 156 29.05 -15.42 48.93
CA ILE A 156 28.62 -14.09 48.45
C ILE A 156 28.26 -13.17 49.63
N GLU A 157 27.62 -13.69 50.69
CA GLU A 157 27.30 -12.90 51.88
C GLU A 157 28.53 -12.61 52.76
N GLY A 158 29.54 -13.50 52.79
CA GLY A 158 30.77 -13.33 53.56
C GLY A 158 32.02 -12.93 52.77
N GLY A 159 31.96 -12.92 51.43
CA GLY A 159 33.14 -12.79 50.58
C GLY A 159 33.37 -11.39 49.99
N ARG A 160 34.59 -11.19 49.47
CA ARG A 160 35.14 -9.93 48.92
C ARG A 160 34.21 -9.15 47.96
N PHE A 161 33.26 -9.82 47.31
CA PHE A 161 32.35 -9.24 46.31
C PHE A 161 30.99 -8.76 46.87
N GLY A 162 30.58 -9.17 48.09
CA GLY A 162 29.29 -8.74 48.67
C GLY A 162 29.22 -7.23 48.90
N ASN A 163 30.31 -6.63 49.36
CA ASN A 163 30.42 -5.17 49.51
C ASN A 163 30.39 -4.45 48.17
N GLU A 164 30.98 -5.01 47.12
CA GLU A 164 31.00 -4.41 45.78
C GLU A 164 29.63 -4.48 45.12
N ILE A 165 28.90 -5.59 45.28
CA ILE A 165 27.51 -5.76 44.85
C ILE A 165 26.60 -4.76 45.58
N ALA A 166 26.72 -4.62 46.91
CA ALA A 166 25.94 -3.66 47.67
C ALA A 166 26.18 -2.20 47.23
N VAL A 167 27.43 -1.85 46.89
CA VAL A 167 27.79 -0.54 46.34
C VAL A 167 27.17 -0.35 44.94
N LEU A 168 27.25 -1.35 44.07
CA LEU A 168 26.67 -1.30 42.72
C LEU A 168 25.14 -1.20 42.77
N GLU A 169 24.48 -1.93 43.66
CA GLU A 169 23.03 -1.79 43.87
C GLU A 169 22.65 -0.39 44.36
N GLY A 170 23.44 0.19 45.28
CA GLY A 170 23.27 1.57 45.72
C GLY A 170 23.42 2.57 44.56
N GLN A 171 24.41 2.36 43.69
CA GLN A 171 24.62 3.20 42.51
C GLN A 171 23.47 3.06 41.50
N VAL A 172 22.97 1.86 41.23
CA VAL A 172 21.82 1.63 40.35
C VAL A 172 20.55 2.27 40.90
N LYS A 173 20.29 2.16 42.22
CA LYS A 173 19.16 2.84 42.88
C LYS A 173 19.28 4.36 42.76
N SER A 174 20.48 4.92 42.97
CA SER A 174 20.73 6.36 42.80
C SER A 174 20.54 6.83 41.35
N SER A 175 20.94 6.01 40.38
CA SER A 175 20.81 6.31 38.95
C SER A 175 19.35 6.25 38.50
N ARG A 176 18.61 5.22 38.92
CA ARG A 176 17.15 5.10 38.71
C ARG A 176 16.40 6.28 39.32
N HIS A 177 16.78 6.71 40.52
CA HIS A 177 16.17 7.87 41.15
C HIS A 177 16.44 9.15 40.36
N ARG A 178 17.68 9.40 39.95
CA ARG A 178 18.04 10.55 39.10
C ARG A 178 17.30 10.54 37.76
N TRP A 179 17.20 9.37 37.12
CA TRP A 179 16.47 9.22 35.86
C TRP A 179 14.98 9.52 36.04
N ARG A 180 14.33 9.01 37.11
CA ARG A 180 12.93 9.34 37.43
C ARG A 180 12.71 10.84 37.64
N VAL A 181 13.61 11.50 38.37
CA VAL A 181 13.53 12.95 38.60
C VAL A 181 13.70 13.72 37.28
N MET A 182 14.68 13.35 36.46
CA MET A 182 14.93 13.99 35.17
C MET A 182 13.76 13.80 34.21
N LYS A 183 13.23 12.57 34.12
CA LYS A 183 12.06 12.23 33.29
C LYS A 183 10.80 12.98 33.73
N GLY A 184 10.53 13.02 35.03
CA GLY A 184 9.41 13.79 35.59
C GLY A 184 9.54 15.29 35.32
N ALA A 185 10.74 15.85 35.46
CA ALA A 185 11.00 17.26 35.17
C ALA A 185 10.83 17.59 33.68
N THR A 186 11.38 16.77 32.77
CA THR A 186 11.22 17.00 31.32
C THR A 186 9.78 16.83 30.87
N SER A 187 9.06 15.85 31.42
CA SER A 187 7.63 15.64 31.12
C SER A 187 6.79 16.84 31.57
N ALA A 188 7.04 17.35 32.79
CA ALA A 188 6.36 18.54 33.31
C ALA A 188 6.66 19.80 32.47
N ILE A 189 7.92 20.02 32.06
CA ILE A 189 8.31 21.17 31.24
C ILE A 189 7.63 21.12 29.87
N VAL A 190 7.68 19.97 29.20
CA VAL A 190 7.10 19.82 27.85
C VAL A 190 5.58 19.96 27.91
N ALA A 191 4.91 19.32 28.88
CA ALA A 191 3.47 19.44 29.05
C ALA A 191 3.02 20.87 29.43
N ALA A 192 3.80 21.59 30.25
CA ALA A 192 3.49 22.96 30.66
C ALA A 192 3.86 24.03 29.61
N SER A 193 4.72 23.71 28.64
CA SER A 193 5.17 24.64 27.59
C SER A 193 4.10 25.02 26.57
N GLY A 194 2.97 24.30 26.54
CA GLY A 194 1.89 24.52 25.57
C GLY A 194 2.20 24.04 24.15
N VAL A 195 3.33 23.36 23.94
CA VAL A 195 3.68 22.73 22.65
C VAL A 195 2.81 21.49 22.42
N GLU A 196 2.36 21.26 21.18
CA GLU A 196 1.52 20.11 20.81
C GLU A 196 2.33 18.80 20.75
N TRP A 197 2.72 18.30 21.91
CA TRP A 197 3.58 17.11 22.08
C TRP A 197 2.92 15.77 21.70
N VAL A 198 1.60 15.74 21.52
CA VAL A 198 0.85 14.52 21.19
C VAL A 198 1.09 14.05 19.75
N ARG A 199 1.36 15.00 18.83
CA ARG A 199 1.54 14.71 17.40
C ARG A 199 2.99 14.44 17.00
N ASP A 200 3.95 14.85 17.84
CA ASP A 200 5.38 14.61 17.63
C ASP A 200 5.83 13.38 18.41
N GLU A 201 6.27 12.34 17.70
CA GLU A 201 6.76 11.08 18.27
C GLU A 201 7.84 11.31 19.33
N ARG A 202 8.76 12.24 19.08
CA ARG A 202 9.91 12.49 19.97
C ARG A 202 9.45 13.12 21.28
N LEU A 203 8.50 14.06 21.21
CA LEU A 203 7.96 14.72 22.39
C LEU A 203 7.03 13.78 23.16
N ARG A 204 6.27 12.95 22.45
CA ARG A 204 5.42 11.92 23.04
C ARG A 204 6.22 10.90 23.83
N GLU A 205 7.33 10.41 23.28
CA GLU A 205 8.23 9.49 23.99
C GLU A 205 8.90 10.17 25.20
N MET A 206 9.20 11.46 25.12
CA MET A 206 9.75 12.22 26.24
C MET A 206 8.73 12.43 27.38
N VAL A 207 7.43 12.55 27.09
CA VAL A 207 6.38 12.80 28.08
C VAL A 207 5.81 11.52 28.68
N LEU A 208 5.61 10.47 27.87
CA LEU A 208 5.06 9.20 28.33
C LEU A 208 6.10 8.41 29.13
N ASP A 209 5.66 7.81 30.24
CA ASP A 209 6.46 6.84 30.98
C ASP A 209 6.45 5.49 30.23
N PRO A 210 7.58 4.75 30.22
CA PRO A 210 7.59 3.39 29.70
C PRO A 210 6.62 2.53 30.51
N LEU A 211 5.88 1.65 29.84
CA LEU A 211 5.06 0.64 30.51
C LEU A 211 6.01 -0.30 31.28
N ASP A 212 5.76 -0.45 32.58
CA ASP A 212 6.49 -1.37 33.48
C ASP A 212 6.48 -2.82 32.98
#